data_AF-A0A7S3YPA4-F1
#
_entry.id   AF-A0A7S3YPA4-F1
#
_cell.length_a   1.000
_cell.length_b   1.000
_cell.length_c   1.000
_cell.angle_alpha   90.00
_cell.angle_beta   90.00
_cell.angle_gamma   90.00
#
_symmetry.space_group_name_H-M   'P 1'
#
loop_
_entity.id
_entity.type
_entity.pdbx_description
1 polymer ?
#
loop_
_entity_poly.entity_id
_entity_poly.type
_entity_poly.pdbx_seq_one_letter_code
_entity_poly.pdbx_strand_id
1 'polypeptide(L)'
;SSSSSSSSSSSCVYSGMEMVSNELALVYGTSGAHSFCTVIETLTGNVKDSRVIDRPIDVLAKMKLHVPSWKISTSSQPISTSSATASRGYRTFLLAHGLKGENPVVALLPPTSAAVSVFEAIRQKLVVHSIDVFGGTLKGFAIKKGGTLEGGYPVEEVWTVSFPVATEKICDIKTIDPDEIVHSPVSGMGDGRAPRRKYLNPSLIALATQRTGTEGKRALPGVAYTDPSIVIYLIDGITGKIIHRRAQKFGQGPVHLAIAENMVVAHYFNSKSNTFEITTIELYEDPVKTAKAESAALAAESSARNQEMDPDPNADPVFSSLIAPVPTLIQRTYLFTKSITTLAVAKTRQGITSKLVLTGLSSHQIAGIGRNLLDARRPYGEAPPTKDQMADGIVPYHPVLKLETQKFPSYNTTVARVAHITTAPTFLESTSLVFAHGLDLFYTRVTPSGAFDLLSEDFNRPFLAATVSGVIVLLGLTRRWSRQKRLSMLWM
;
A
#
# COMPACT_ATOMS: atom_id res chain seq x y z
N SER A 1 -2.38 -56.46 24.12
CA SER A 1 -1.03 -55.87 24.11
C SER A 1 -0.83 -55.14 22.79
N SER A 2 -0.81 -53.81 22.88
CA SER A 2 -0.26 -52.82 21.92
C SER A 2 -0.46 -53.03 20.41
N SER A 3 -1.49 -52.36 19.89
CA SER A 3 -1.60 -51.90 18.50
C SER A 3 -0.66 -50.71 18.24
N SER A 4 0.30 -50.86 17.33
CA SER A 4 1.16 -49.77 16.86
C SER A 4 0.53 -49.05 15.66
N SER A 5 -0.08 -47.88 15.89
CA SER A 5 -0.46 -46.94 14.85
C SER A 5 0.77 -46.18 14.36
N SER A 6 1.17 -46.41 13.11
CA SER A 6 2.17 -45.63 12.40
C SER A 6 1.63 -44.22 12.13
N SER A 7 2.05 -43.24 12.92
CA SER A 7 1.83 -41.82 12.63
C SER A 7 2.69 -41.44 11.41
N SER A 8 2.05 -41.23 10.26
CA SER A 8 2.65 -40.61 9.10
C SER A 8 3.13 -39.19 9.47
N SER A 9 4.43 -39.01 9.61
CA SER A 9 5.06 -37.71 9.76
C SER A 9 4.86 -36.91 8.47
N SER A 10 3.92 -35.97 8.49
CA SER A 10 3.72 -34.98 7.43
C SER A 10 4.93 -34.05 7.39
N SER A 11 5.90 -34.36 6.51
CA SER A 11 7.00 -33.45 6.22
C SER A 11 6.44 -32.21 5.50
N CYS A 12 6.50 -31.04 6.15
CA CYS A 12 6.23 -29.75 5.50
C CYS A 12 7.26 -29.53 4.38
N VAL A 13 6.77 -29.46 3.15
CA VAL A 13 7.58 -29.08 1.98
C VAL A 13 7.42 -27.58 1.78
N TYR A 14 8.48 -26.82 2.05
CA TYR A 14 8.56 -25.38 1.81
C TYR A 14 8.62 -25.11 0.29
N SER A 15 7.67 -24.34 -0.25
CA SER A 15 7.64 -24.00 -1.66
C SER A 15 7.51 -22.49 -1.85
N GLY A 16 8.58 -21.85 -2.33
CA GLY A 16 8.59 -20.48 -2.84
C GLY A 16 9.32 -19.50 -1.92
N MET A 17 10.46 -18.99 -2.40
CA MET A 17 11.36 -18.06 -1.70
C MET A 17 11.32 -16.73 -2.46
N GLU A 18 10.81 -15.66 -1.82
CA GLU A 18 10.80 -14.30 -2.39
C GLU A 18 12.00 -13.53 -1.81
N MET A 19 12.98 -13.24 -2.66
CA MET A 19 14.18 -12.48 -2.28
C MET A 19 13.90 -10.99 -2.42
N VAL A 20 13.70 -10.31 -1.30
CA VAL A 20 13.82 -8.85 -1.19
C VAL A 20 14.97 -8.59 -0.21
N SER A 21 15.92 -7.75 -0.64
CA SER A 21 17.21 -7.43 0.01
C SER A 21 17.29 -7.60 1.53
N ASN A 22 18.27 -8.39 2.01
CA ASN A 22 18.89 -8.48 3.35
C ASN A 22 18.02 -8.38 4.63
N GLU A 23 16.70 -8.26 4.52
CA GLU A 23 15.79 -8.09 5.63
C GLU A 23 14.52 -8.88 5.31
N LEU A 24 14.45 -10.07 5.91
CA LEU A 24 13.24 -10.81 6.27
C LEU A 24 12.58 -11.78 5.27
N ALA A 25 12.08 -12.89 5.83
CA ALA A 25 11.51 -14.04 5.15
C ALA A 25 9.98 -14.10 5.32
N LEU A 26 9.26 -14.30 4.23
CA LEU A 26 7.85 -14.71 4.21
C LEU A 26 7.80 -16.23 4.02
N VAL A 27 7.23 -16.94 4.99
CA VAL A 27 7.11 -18.41 4.99
C VAL A 27 5.72 -18.79 4.48
N TYR A 28 5.63 -19.35 3.28
CA TYR A 28 4.46 -20.13 2.86
C TYR A 28 4.70 -21.60 3.24
N GLY A 29 3.84 -22.13 4.11
CA GLY A 29 3.76 -23.56 4.40
C GLY A 29 2.40 -24.09 3.99
N THR A 30 2.33 -24.87 2.92
CA THR A 30 1.15 -25.70 2.60
C THR A 30 1.42 -27.12 3.09
N SER A 31 0.83 -27.49 4.22
CA SER A 31 0.50 -28.89 4.52
C SER A 31 -0.94 -29.11 4.06
N GLY A 32 -1.24 -30.30 3.53
CA GLY A 32 -2.52 -30.64 2.90
C GLY A 32 -3.78 -30.23 3.70
N ALA A 33 -4.84 -29.93 2.95
CA ALA A 33 -6.17 -29.45 3.35
C ALA A 33 -6.21 -28.04 3.99
N HIS A 34 -5.70 -27.05 3.24
CA HIS A 34 -6.00 -25.61 3.33
C HIS A 34 -5.75 -24.94 4.70
N SER A 35 -4.50 -24.54 4.93
CA SER A 35 -4.11 -23.61 6.00
C SER A 35 -4.19 -22.16 5.50
N PHE A 36 -4.74 -21.25 6.31
CA PHE A 36 -4.69 -19.80 6.07
C PHE A 36 -3.54 -19.19 6.90
N CYS A 37 -2.77 -18.27 6.31
CA CYS A 37 -1.69 -17.52 6.97
C CYS A 37 -1.87 -16.05 6.60
N THR A 38 -2.30 -15.22 7.56
CA THR A 38 -2.45 -13.78 7.36
C THR A 38 -2.16 -13.01 8.66
N VAL A 39 -1.63 -11.80 8.49
CA VAL A 39 -1.15 -10.80 9.46
C VAL A 39 0.32 -10.97 9.85
N ILE A 40 1.20 -10.37 9.06
CA ILE A 40 2.55 -10.01 9.49
C ILE A 40 2.48 -8.56 9.96
N GLU A 41 2.28 -8.34 11.26
CA GLU A 41 2.64 -7.07 11.88
C GLU A 41 4.01 -7.21 12.51
N THR A 42 4.89 -6.24 12.24
CA THR A 42 6.24 -6.20 12.82
C THR A 42 6.22 -5.44 14.14
N LEU A 43 6.49 -6.13 15.24
CA LEU A 43 6.74 -5.49 16.54
C LEU A 43 8.25 -5.26 16.71
N THR A 44 8.65 -4.04 17.01
CA THR A 44 10.06 -3.67 17.20
C THR A 44 10.45 -3.68 18.68
N GLY A 45 11.55 -4.35 19.01
CA GLY A 45 12.16 -4.35 20.34
C GLY A 45 13.68 -4.42 20.28
N ASN A 46 14.37 -3.70 21.16
CA ASN A 46 15.82 -3.75 21.32
C ASN A 46 16.18 -5.00 22.14
N VAL A 47 16.81 -6.00 21.51
CA VAL A 47 17.39 -7.15 22.22
C VAL A 47 18.85 -7.31 21.77
N LYS A 48 19.76 -7.46 22.73
CA LYS A 48 21.15 -7.85 22.49
C LYS A 48 21.23 -9.38 22.65
N ASP A 49 21.87 -10.04 21.68
CA ASP A 49 22.27 -11.46 21.63
C ASP A 49 21.35 -12.45 20.89
N SER A 50 21.81 -12.88 19.71
CA SER A 50 21.75 -14.27 19.23
C SER A 50 22.55 -14.44 17.92
N ARG A 51 23.35 -15.52 17.85
CA ARG A 51 24.17 -15.92 16.69
C ARG A 51 23.33 -16.73 15.69
N VAL A 52 23.50 -16.46 14.39
CA VAL A 52 22.90 -17.22 13.28
C VAL A 52 23.98 -18.06 12.59
N ILE A 53 23.66 -19.30 12.24
CA ILE A 53 24.54 -20.24 11.51
C ILE A 53 24.08 -20.26 10.05
N ASP A 54 24.98 -19.88 9.13
CA ASP A 54 24.72 -19.85 7.68
C ASP A 54 24.95 -21.23 7.02
N ARG A 55 24.10 -21.57 6.04
CA ARG A 55 24.40 -22.55 4.96
C ARG A 55 23.86 -22.04 3.61
N PRO A 56 24.57 -22.26 2.48
CA PRO A 56 24.20 -21.70 1.18
C PRO A 56 23.20 -22.59 0.41
N ILE A 57 22.39 -21.98 -0.49
CA ILE A 57 21.41 -22.65 -1.36
C ILE A 57 21.72 -22.36 -2.85
N ASP A 58 22.01 -23.41 -3.62
CA ASP A 58 22.40 -23.42 -5.05
C ASP A 58 21.21 -23.57 -6.04
N VAL A 59 20.32 -22.57 -6.19
CA VAL A 59 19.15 -22.70 -7.11
C VAL A 59 19.06 -21.64 -8.24
N LEU A 60 19.99 -20.68 -8.33
CA LEU A 60 19.88 -19.57 -9.30
C LEU A 60 20.34 -19.85 -10.75
N ALA A 61 20.77 -21.07 -11.08
CA ALA A 61 21.50 -21.33 -12.33
C ALA A 61 20.66 -21.40 -13.64
N LYS A 62 19.32 -21.28 -13.59
CA LYS A 62 18.46 -21.48 -14.80
C LYS A 62 17.44 -20.38 -15.09
N MET A 63 17.45 -19.27 -14.35
CA MET A 63 16.48 -18.17 -14.56
C MET A 63 17.08 -17.09 -15.47
N LYS A 64 16.41 -16.75 -16.58
CA LYS A 64 16.80 -15.61 -17.43
C LYS A 64 16.41 -14.32 -16.72
N LEU A 65 17.34 -13.77 -15.95
CA LEU A 65 17.23 -12.46 -15.30
C LEU A 65 17.53 -11.37 -16.35
N HIS A 66 16.55 -10.53 -16.67
CA HIS A 66 16.79 -9.35 -17.53
C HIS A 66 17.04 -8.13 -16.65
N VAL A 67 18.32 -7.79 -16.43
CA VAL A 67 18.73 -6.58 -15.71
C VAL A 67 19.27 -5.60 -16.75
N PRO A 68 18.76 -4.36 -16.83
CA PRO A 68 19.34 -3.35 -17.72
C PRO A 68 20.81 -3.11 -17.34
N SER A 69 21.67 -2.84 -18.32
CA SER A 69 23.11 -2.72 -18.14
C SER A 69 23.50 -1.41 -17.43
N TRP A 70 23.51 -1.40 -16.10
CA TRP A 70 24.25 -0.41 -15.31
C TRP A 70 25.55 -1.08 -14.84
N LYS A 71 26.70 -0.43 -15.06
CA LYS A 71 28.02 -0.93 -14.63
C LYS A 71 28.04 -0.98 -13.09
N ILE A 72 27.79 -2.16 -12.54
CA ILE A 72 28.10 -2.46 -11.14
C ILE A 72 29.62 -2.44 -11.02
N SER A 73 30.19 -1.38 -10.48
CA SER A 73 31.61 -1.36 -10.10
C SER A 73 31.81 -2.38 -8.98
N THR A 74 32.33 -3.56 -9.32
CA THR A 74 32.78 -4.56 -8.34
C THR A 74 34.04 -4.04 -7.66
N SER A 75 33.87 -3.21 -6.64
CA SER A 75 34.93 -2.92 -5.68
C SER A 75 35.05 -4.13 -4.75
N SER A 76 35.99 -5.02 -5.06
CA SER A 76 36.47 -6.05 -4.15
C SER A 76 37.32 -5.39 -3.04
N GLN A 77 36.65 -4.82 -2.04
CA GLN A 77 37.27 -4.46 -0.78
C GLN A 77 36.70 -5.43 0.27
N PRO A 78 37.54 -6.22 0.97
CA PRO A 78 37.07 -7.00 2.10
C PRO A 78 36.51 -6.00 3.14
N ILE A 79 35.24 -6.19 3.52
CA ILE A 79 34.58 -5.38 4.53
C ILE A 79 35.33 -5.61 5.84
N SER A 80 36.24 -4.70 6.15
CA SER A 80 36.83 -4.59 7.48
C SER A 80 35.69 -4.28 8.45
N THR A 81 35.46 -5.18 9.39
CA THR A 81 34.52 -5.00 10.50
C THR A 81 35.01 -3.88 11.40
N SER A 82 34.68 -2.64 11.06
CA SER A 82 34.78 -1.50 11.97
C SER A 82 33.48 -1.38 12.77
N SER A 83 33.63 -1.41 14.08
CA SER A 83 32.63 -1.21 15.12
C SER A 83 31.69 -0.03 14.85
N ALA A 84 30.52 -0.32 14.27
CA ALA A 84 29.34 0.50 14.43
C ALA A 84 28.28 -0.38 15.07
N THR A 85 27.98 -0.09 16.34
CA THR A 85 26.89 -0.70 17.11
C THR A 85 25.56 -0.27 16.49
N ALA A 86 25.20 -0.84 15.34
CA ALA A 86 23.84 -0.81 14.84
C ALA A 86 23.03 -1.71 15.79
N SER A 87 22.12 -1.11 16.56
CA SER A 87 21.10 -1.85 17.29
C SER A 87 20.34 -2.71 16.28
N ARG A 88 20.66 -4.01 16.19
CA ARG A 88 19.86 -4.98 15.44
C ARG A 88 18.52 -5.07 16.16
N GLY A 89 17.54 -4.27 15.74
CA GLY A 89 16.17 -4.41 16.19
C GLY A 89 15.66 -5.77 15.72
N TYR A 90 15.34 -6.66 16.64
CA TYR A 90 14.65 -7.90 16.28
C TYR A 90 13.19 -7.55 16.01
N ARG A 91 12.71 -7.87 14.81
CA ARG A 91 11.29 -7.77 14.47
C ARG A 91 10.60 -9.05 14.90
N THR A 92 9.50 -8.93 15.64
CA THR A 92 8.62 -10.06 15.96
C THR A 92 7.46 -10.07 14.96
N PHE A 93 7.17 -11.25 14.43
CA PHE A 93 6.09 -11.55 13.52
C PHE A 93 4.94 -12.20 14.27
N LEU A 94 3.73 -11.80 13.92
CA LEU A 94 2.53 -12.54 14.24
C LEU A 94 2.27 -13.53 13.12
N LEU A 95 1.86 -14.74 13.49
CA LEU A 95 1.43 -15.77 12.56
C LEU A 95 0.09 -16.29 13.03
N ALA A 96 -1.00 -15.91 12.36
CA ALA A 96 -2.28 -16.55 12.56
C ALA A 96 -2.36 -17.80 11.67
N HIS A 97 -2.51 -18.98 12.28
CA HIS A 97 -2.68 -20.24 11.57
C HIS A 97 -3.86 -21.02 12.13
N GLY A 98 -4.55 -21.80 11.31
CA GLY A 98 -5.68 -22.61 11.76
C GLY A 98 -6.18 -23.54 10.65
N LEU A 99 -6.91 -24.57 11.06
CA LEU A 99 -7.62 -25.45 10.13
C LEU A 99 -8.94 -24.80 9.69
N LYS A 100 -9.39 -25.14 8.49
CA LYS A 100 -10.67 -24.64 7.97
C LYS A 100 -11.82 -25.10 8.88
N GLY A 101 -12.58 -24.13 9.40
CA GLY A 101 -13.73 -24.37 10.29
C GLY A 101 -13.40 -24.24 11.78
N GLU A 102 -12.12 -24.14 12.14
CA GLU A 102 -11.66 -23.85 13.50
C GLU A 102 -11.25 -22.38 13.63
N ASN A 103 -11.21 -21.89 14.87
CA ASN A 103 -10.67 -20.55 15.14
C ASN A 103 -9.14 -20.57 14.95
N PRO A 104 -8.54 -19.53 14.35
CA PRO A 104 -7.11 -19.47 14.17
C PRO A 104 -6.41 -19.29 15.52
N VAL A 105 -5.19 -19.79 15.61
CA VAL A 105 -4.26 -19.60 16.72
C VAL A 105 -3.18 -18.63 16.28
N VAL A 106 -2.79 -17.69 17.15
CA VAL A 106 -1.77 -16.68 16.84
C VAL A 106 -0.45 -17.08 17.49
N ALA A 107 0.58 -17.33 16.70
CA ALA A 107 1.93 -17.60 17.17
C ALA A 107 2.84 -16.37 17.01
N LEU A 108 3.83 -16.24 17.91
CA LEU A 108 4.88 -15.22 17.83
C LEU A 108 6.15 -15.81 17.25
N LEU A 109 6.76 -15.13 16.30
CA LEU A 109 8.01 -15.57 15.65
C LEU A 109 9.02 -14.41 15.62
N PRO A 110 10.16 -14.49 16.33
CA PRO A 110 10.57 -15.56 17.22
C PRO A 110 9.83 -15.53 18.57
N PRO A 111 9.53 -16.68 19.19
CA PRO A 111 8.85 -16.77 20.49
C PRO A 111 9.84 -16.45 21.63
N THR A 112 10.24 -15.18 21.77
CA THR A 112 11.11 -14.71 22.87
C THR A 112 10.28 -14.12 24.01
N SER A 113 10.80 -14.19 25.24
CA SER A 113 10.13 -13.60 26.41
C SER A 113 9.94 -12.09 26.29
N ALA A 114 10.89 -11.39 25.66
CA ALA A 114 10.78 -9.97 25.34
C ALA A 114 9.62 -9.69 24.37
N ALA A 115 9.51 -10.47 23.29
CA ALA A 115 8.41 -10.36 22.34
C ALA A 115 7.05 -10.60 23.01
N VAL A 116 6.94 -11.60 23.88
CA VAL A 116 5.73 -11.87 24.66
C VAL A 116 5.35 -10.69 25.54
N SER A 117 6.31 -10.07 26.23
CA SER A 117 6.02 -8.93 27.12
C SER A 117 5.45 -7.73 26.35
N VAL A 118 6.01 -7.42 25.18
CA VAL A 118 5.54 -6.34 24.30
C VAL A 118 4.17 -6.70 23.73
N PHE A 119 4.02 -7.93 23.25
CA PHE A 119 2.77 -8.43 22.68
C PHE A 119 1.63 -8.40 23.70
N GLU A 120 1.84 -8.85 24.93
CA GLU A 120 0.81 -8.81 25.98
C GLU A 120 0.36 -7.38 26.34
N ALA A 121 1.26 -6.40 26.19
CA ALA A 121 0.92 -4.98 26.41
C ALA A 121 0.00 -4.42 25.31
N ILE A 122 0.15 -4.89 24.06
CA ILE A 122 -0.59 -4.35 22.91
C ILE A 122 -1.70 -5.26 22.37
N ARG A 123 -1.76 -6.53 22.77
CA ARG A 123 -2.65 -7.55 22.17
C ARG A 123 -4.14 -7.16 22.14
N GLN A 124 -4.58 -6.31 23.07
CA GLN A 124 -5.97 -5.85 23.15
C GLN A 124 -6.32 -4.89 22.01
N LYS A 125 -5.31 -4.27 21.39
CA LYS A 125 -5.46 -3.38 20.24
C LYS A 125 -5.38 -4.12 18.90
N LEU A 126 -5.02 -5.40 18.92
CA LEU A 126 -4.80 -6.21 17.73
C LEU A 126 -6.06 -6.99 17.36
N VAL A 127 -6.39 -7.01 16.07
CA VAL A 127 -7.49 -7.79 15.52
C VAL A 127 -6.96 -8.59 14.34
N VAL A 128 -7.24 -9.89 14.35
CA VAL A 128 -6.85 -10.82 13.27
C VAL A 128 -8.05 -11.06 12.36
N HIS A 129 -7.84 -11.05 11.05
CA HIS A 129 -8.90 -11.28 10.07
C HIS A 129 -8.74 -12.63 9.38
N SER A 130 -9.85 -13.35 9.22
CA SER A 130 -9.92 -14.56 8.38
C SER A 130 -10.97 -14.39 7.30
N ILE A 131 -10.64 -14.81 6.09
CA ILE A 131 -11.51 -14.71 4.91
C ILE A 131 -11.70 -16.11 4.34
N ASP A 132 -12.94 -16.61 4.37
CA ASP A 132 -13.34 -17.76 3.58
C ASP A 132 -13.96 -17.27 2.27
N VAL A 133 -13.16 -17.29 1.21
CA VAL A 133 -13.56 -16.88 -0.14
C VAL A 133 -14.68 -17.76 -0.69
N PHE A 134 -14.69 -19.05 -0.35
CA PHE A 134 -15.67 -20.01 -0.86
C PHE A 134 -16.95 -20.03 -0.03
N GLY A 135 -16.80 -19.96 1.30
CA GLY A 135 -17.91 -19.83 2.25
C GLY A 135 -18.54 -18.44 2.28
N GLY A 136 -17.88 -17.44 1.69
CA GLY A 136 -18.37 -16.07 1.64
C GLY A 136 -18.40 -15.40 3.02
N THR A 137 -17.44 -15.71 3.91
CA THR A 137 -17.43 -15.13 5.26
C THR A 137 -16.11 -14.43 5.54
N LEU A 138 -16.19 -13.18 6.03
CA LEU A 138 -15.07 -12.42 6.57
C LEU A 138 -15.29 -12.30 8.08
N LYS A 139 -14.33 -12.76 8.88
CA LYS A 139 -14.39 -12.76 10.34
C LYS A 139 -13.25 -11.95 10.92
N GLY A 140 -13.51 -11.25 12.02
CA GLY A 140 -12.50 -10.59 12.85
C GLY A 140 -12.42 -11.23 14.23
N PHE A 141 -11.20 -11.43 14.71
CA PHE A 141 -10.91 -12.08 15.97
C PHE A 141 -10.08 -11.21 16.90
N ALA A 142 -10.46 -11.13 18.18
CA ALA A 142 -9.66 -10.54 19.24
C ALA A 142 -8.78 -11.61 19.91
N ILE A 143 -7.56 -11.22 20.30
CA ILE A 143 -6.60 -12.15 20.90
C ILE A 143 -6.82 -12.24 22.42
N LYS A 144 -7.13 -13.45 22.92
CA LYS A 144 -7.33 -13.71 24.36
C LYS A 144 -5.99 -13.84 25.10
N LYS A 145 -6.03 -13.65 26.42
CA LYS A 145 -4.93 -14.02 27.32
C LYS A 145 -4.80 -15.55 27.40
N GLY A 146 -3.63 -16.01 27.83
CA GLY A 146 -3.40 -17.43 28.16
C GLY A 146 -2.77 -18.24 27.04
N GLY A 147 -2.15 -17.58 26.05
CA GLY A 147 -1.31 -18.27 25.08
C GLY A 147 -0.03 -18.81 25.72
N THR A 148 0.52 -19.87 25.11
CA THR A 148 1.84 -20.41 25.48
C THR A 148 2.83 -20.18 24.34
N LEU A 149 4.12 -20.10 24.66
CA LEU A 149 5.19 -19.91 23.67
C LEU A 149 5.18 -20.97 22.55
N GLU A 150 4.76 -22.20 22.87
CA GLU A 150 4.69 -23.33 21.93
C GLU A 150 3.29 -23.54 21.34
N GLY A 151 2.22 -23.24 22.08
CA GLY A 151 0.83 -23.49 21.68
C GLY A 151 0.10 -22.28 21.08
N GLY A 152 0.75 -21.12 21.02
CA GLY A 152 0.17 -19.88 20.50
C GLY A 152 -0.94 -19.30 21.38
N TYR A 153 -1.51 -18.19 20.94
CA TYR A 153 -2.57 -17.44 21.61
C TYR A 153 -3.93 -17.78 21.02
N PRO A 154 -4.92 -18.15 21.86
CA PRO A 154 -6.28 -18.36 21.40
C PRO A 154 -6.95 -17.04 21.05
N VAL A 155 -7.90 -17.11 20.12
CA VAL A 155 -8.66 -15.95 19.66
C VAL A 155 -10.16 -16.12 19.88
N GLU A 156 -10.86 -15.00 19.96
CA GLU A 156 -12.32 -14.90 20.06
C GLU A 156 -12.89 -14.22 18.84
N GLU A 157 -13.97 -14.77 18.26
CA GLU A 157 -14.69 -14.08 17.19
C GLU A 157 -15.40 -12.83 17.77
N VAL A 158 -15.10 -11.66 17.21
CA VAL A 158 -15.69 -10.38 17.62
C VAL A 158 -16.79 -9.95 16.65
N TRP A 159 -16.54 -10.12 15.36
CA TRP A 159 -17.47 -9.73 14.31
C TRP A 159 -17.36 -10.65 13.10
N THR A 160 -18.46 -10.80 12.39
CA THR A 160 -18.54 -11.59 11.15
C THR A 160 -19.40 -10.86 10.13
N VAL A 161 -18.89 -10.77 8.90
CA VAL A 161 -19.60 -10.29 7.71
C VAL A 161 -19.78 -11.47 6.77
N SER A 162 -21.04 -11.83 6.49
CA SER A 162 -21.39 -12.91 5.58
C SER A 162 -21.94 -12.38 4.26
N PHE A 163 -21.43 -12.93 3.17
CA PHE A 163 -21.84 -12.67 1.80
C PHE A 163 -22.64 -13.89 1.31
N PRO A 164 -23.84 -13.72 0.78
CA PRO A 164 -24.66 -14.87 0.38
C PRO A 164 -24.08 -15.54 -0.87
N VAL A 165 -23.38 -16.67 -0.68
CA VAL A 165 -22.67 -17.43 -1.73
C VAL A 165 -23.58 -17.85 -2.88
N ALA A 166 -24.87 -18.05 -2.61
CA ALA A 166 -25.87 -18.34 -3.65
C ALA A 166 -26.02 -17.20 -4.68
N THR A 167 -25.73 -15.96 -4.28
CA THR A 167 -25.95 -14.77 -5.12
C THR A 167 -24.68 -14.01 -5.45
N GLU A 168 -23.71 -13.95 -4.54
CA GLU A 168 -22.47 -13.17 -4.64
C GLU A 168 -21.26 -14.05 -4.32
N LYS A 169 -20.21 -13.95 -5.13
CA LYS A 169 -18.92 -14.62 -4.94
C LYS A 169 -17.82 -13.58 -4.71
N ILE A 170 -17.00 -13.77 -3.68
CA ILE A 170 -15.83 -12.91 -3.43
C ILE A 170 -14.81 -13.10 -4.57
N CYS A 171 -14.35 -12.00 -5.15
CA CYS A 171 -13.47 -11.99 -6.33
C CYS A 171 -12.08 -11.45 -6.01
N ASP A 172 -11.99 -10.36 -5.24
CA ASP A 172 -10.71 -9.78 -4.84
C ASP A 172 -10.83 -9.07 -3.49
N ILE A 173 -9.72 -8.99 -2.77
CA ILE A 173 -9.60 -8.33 -1.47
C ILE A 173 -8.25 -7.64 -1.35
N LYS A 174 -8.27 -6.41 -0.82
CA LYS A 174 -7.08 -5.63 -0.52
C LYS A 174 -7.19 -4.96 0.84
N THR A 175 -6.07 -4.94 1.54
CA THR A 175 -5.86 -4.17 2.76
C THR A 175 -4.83 -3.08 2.46
N ILE A 176 -4.75 -2.10 3.36
CA ILE A 176 -3.65 -1.13 3.31
C ILE A 176 -2.32 -1.84 3.55
N ASP A 177 -1.27 -1.39 2.87
CA ASP A 177 0.08 -1.86 3.10
C ASP A 177 0.59 -1.26 4.43
N PRO A 178 1.02 -2.08 5.41
CA PRO A 178 1.49 -1.58 6.70
C PRO A 178 2.69 -0.62 6.61
N ASP A 179 3.49 -0.74 5.54
CA ASP A 179 4.65 0.12 5.30
C ASP A 179 4.29 1.38 4.47
N GLU A 180 3.02 1.57 4.09
CA GLU A 180 2.59 2.78 3.39
C GLU A 180 2.61 3.98 4.33
N ILE A 181 3.42 4.98 3.97
CA ILE A 181 3.45 6.27 4.66
C ILE A 181 2.63 7.29 3.86
N VAL A 182 1.86 8.10 4.59
CA VAL A 182 1.08 9.22 4.05
C VAL A 182 1.65 10.51 4.61
N HIS A 183 2.29 11.33 3.75
CA HIS A 183 2.91 12.58 4.19
C HIS A 183 1.87 13.66 4.54
N SER A 184 0.88 13.86 3.66
CA SER A 184 -0.16 14.88 3.85
C SER A 184 -1.50 14.22 4.19
N PRO A 185 -2.08 14.48 5.38
CA PRO A 185 -3.42 14.04 5.74
C PRO A 185 -4.51 14.88 5.06
N VAL A 186 -4.12 15.87 4.26
CA VAL A 186 -5.00 16.86 3.67
C VAL A 186 -4.84 16.86 2.15
N SER A 187 -5.95 17.11 1.46
CA SER A 187 -6.03 17.32 0.01
C SER A 187 -6.57 18.72 -0.29
N GLY A 188 -6.00 19.38 -1.29
CA GLY A 188 -6.51 20.67 -1.80
C GLY A 188 -7.94 20.52 -2.34
N MET A 189 -8.78 21.54 -2.16
CA MET A 189 -10.21 21.45 -2.53
C MET A 189 -10.44 21.72 -4.02
N GLY A 190 -9.50 22.38 -4.70
CA GLY A 190 -9.68 22.86 -6.07
C GLY A 190 -10.76 23.95 -6.28
N ASP A 191 -11.64 24.23 -5.31
CA ASP A 191 -12.75 25.18 -5.47
C ASP A 191 -12.64 26.41 -4.55
N GLY A 192 -11.42 26.84 -4.18
CA GLY A 192 -11.17 28.02 -3.34
C GLY A 192 -11.64 27.90 -1.88
N ARG A 193 -12.05 26.71 -1.44
CA ARG A 193 -12.48 26.41 -0.07
C ARG A 193 -11.35 25.78 0.74
N ALA A 194 -11.57 25.72 2.06
CA ALA A 194 -10.66 25.10 3.01
C ALA A 194 -10.26 23.67 2.58
N PRO A 195 -9.02 23.25 2.88
CA PRO A 195 -8.53 21.91 2.53
C PRO A 195 -9.41 20.80 3.13
N ARG A 196 -9.57 19.68 2.43
CA ARG A 196 -10.29 18.50 2.98
C ARG A 196 -9.31 17.54 3.63
N ARG A 197 -9.66 17.06 4.82
CA ARG A 197 -8.97 15.95 5.46
C ARG A 197 -9.32 14.65 4.74
N LYS A 198 -8.28 13.91 4.38
CA LYS A 198 -8.37 12.55 3.84
C LYS A 198 -8.87 11.65 4.97
N TYR A 199 -9.77 10.73 4.66
CA TYR A 199 -10.14 9.70 5.62
C TYR A 199 -9.13 8.55 5.53
N LEU A 200 -8.26 8.44 6.54
CA LEU A 200 -7.16 7.48 6.59
C LEU A 200 -7.42 6.44 7.69
N ASN A 201 -8.18 5.40 7.37
CA ASN A 201 -8.36 4.26 8.28
C ASN A 201 -7.31 3.19 7.98
N PRO A 202 -6.30 2.94 8.85
CA PRO A 202 -5.25 1.95 8.61
C PRO A 202 -5.77 0.51 8.55
N SER A 203 -6.95 0.24 9.13
CA SER A 203 -7.60 -1.07 9.13
C SER A 203 -8.66 -1.21 8.03
N LEU A 204 -8.61 -0.38 6.99
CA LEU A 204 -9.56 -0.46 5.88
C LEU A 204 -9.33 -1.73 5.04
N ILE A 205 -10.40 -2.48 4.81
CA ILE A 205 -10.45 -3.62 3.90
C ILE A 205 -11.35 -3.27 2.71
N ALA A 206 -10.79 -3.27 1.51
CA ALA A 206 -11.55 -3.18 0.27
C ALA A 206 -11.81 -4.60 -0.27
N LEU A 207 -13.07 -4.94 -0.47
CA LEU A 207 -13.50 -6.26 -0.94
C LEU A 207 -14.45 -6.11 -2.13
N ALA A 208 -14.26 -6.92 -3.16
CA ALA A 208 -15.16 -6.97 -4.30
C ALA A 208 -15.86 -8.33 -4.39
N THR A 209 -17.17 -8.32 -4.57
CA THR A 209 -17.96 -9.49 -4.93
C THR A 209 -18.51 -9.38 -6.34
N GLN A 210 -18.65 -10.50 -7.03
CA GLN A 210 -19.36 -10.60 -8.31
C GLN A 210 -20.65 -11.37 -8.09
N ARG A 211 -21.74 -10.85 -8.63
CA ARG A 211 -23.03 -11.53 -8.61
C ARG A 211 -23.05 -12.68 -9.62
N THR A 212 -23.38 -13.87 -9.16
CA THR A 212 -23.40 -15.11 -9.96
C THR A 212 -24.79 -15.73 -10.10
N GLY A 213 -25.77 -15.32 -9.28
CA GLY A 213 -27.09 -15.97 -9.20
C GLY A 213 -28.21 -15.31 -10.02
N THR A 214 -29.03 -16.16 -10.66
CA THR A 214 -30.34 -15.85 -11.29
C THR A 214 -31.53 -16.10 -10.36
N GLU A 215 -31.30 -16.48 -9.10
CA GLU A 215 -32.34 -16.75 -8.09
C GLU A 215 -32.11 -15.95 -6.79
N GLY A 216 -33.12 -15.20 -6.35
CA GLY A 216 -33.09 -14.51 -5.04
C GLY A 216 -33.42 -13.02 -5.07
N LYS A 217 -34.72 -12.69 -5.14
CA LYS A 217 -35.46 -11.41 -5.24
C LYS A 217 -34.92 -10.09 -4.62
N ARG A 218 -33.64 -9.94 -4.24
CA ARG A 218 -33.02 -8.65 -3.87
C ARG A 218 -32.39 -7.99 -5.09
N ALA A 219 -33.14 -7.05 -5.68
CA ALA A 219 -32.58 -6.00 -6.51
C ALA A 219 -31.84 -5.02 -5.60
N LEU A 220 -30.58 -4.69 -5.94
CA LEU A 220 -30.02 -3.42 -5.51
C LEU A 220 -30.89 -2.30 -6.13
N PRO A 221 -31.13 -1.16 -5.45
CA PRO A 221 -31.95 -0.09 -6.01
C PRO A 221 -31.53 0.25 -7.45
N GLY A 222 -32.44 -0.04 -8.41
CA GLY A 222 -32.24 0.22 -9.84
C GLY A 222 -31.40 -0.80 -10.63
N VAL A 223 -31.13 -2.01 -10.13
CA VAL A 223 -30.45 -3.09 -10.88
C VAL A 223 -31.44 -4.21 -11.17
N ALA A 224 -31.63 -4.57 -12.44
CA ALA A 224 -32.50 -5.68 -12.81
C ALA A 224 -31.90 -7.02 -12.33
N TYR A 225 -32.77 -7.99 -12.06
CA TYR A 225 -32.38 -9.21 -11.35
C TYR A 225 -31.35 -10.09 -12.09
N THR A 226 -31.32 -9.96 -13.41
CA THR A 226 -30.52 -10.76 -14.35
C THR A 226 -29.19 -10.12 -14.75
N ASP A 227 -28.98 -8.85 -14.40
CA ASP A 227 -27.80 -8.14 -14.87
C ASP A 227 -26.58 -8.54 -14.02
N PRO A 228 -25.44 -8.90 -14.65
CA PRO A 228 -24.21 -9.14 -13.92
C PRO A 228 -23.84 -7.86 -13.18
N SER A 229 -23.36 -7.97 -11.95
CA SER A 229 -22.96 -6.81 -11.17
C SER A 229 -21.81 -7.13 -10.25
N ILE A 230 -20.91 -6.16 -10.07
CA ILE A 230 -19.86 -6.23 -9.06
C ILE A 230 -20.27 -5.33 -7.91
N VAL A 231 -20.06 -5.76 -6.67
CA VAL A 231 -20.28 -4.93 -5.49
C VAL A 231 -18.96 -4.71 -4.77
N ILE A 232 -18.60 -3.44 -4.60
CA ILE A 232 -17.41 -3.01 -3.86
C ILE A 232 -17.86 -2.68 -2.43
N TYR A 233 -17.25 -3.34 -1.47
CA TYR A 233 -17.43 -3.16 -0.04
C TYR A 233 -16.16 -2.54 0.55
N LEU A 234 -16.32 -1.48 1.32
CA LEU A 234 -15.28 -0.92 2.18
C LEU A 234 -15.67 -1.24 3.61
N ILE A 235 -14.86 -2.05 4.28
CA ILE A 235 -15.13 -2.62 5.60
C ILE A 235 -14.04 -2.16 6.55
N ASP A 236 -14.42 -1.73 7.74
CA ASP A 236 -13.46 -1.50 8.81
C ASP A 236 -13.06 -2.84 9.44
N GLY A 237 -11.77 -3.17 9.40
CA GLY A 237 -11.23 -4.41 9.95
C GLY A 237 -11.31 -4.49 11.47
N ILE A 238 -11.44 -3.38 12.20
CA ILE A 238 -11.55 -3.45 13.66
C ILE A 238 -12.99 -3.77 14.07
N THR A 239 -13.98 -3.04 13.55
CA THR A 239 -15.39 -3.18 13.97
C THR A 239 -16.22 -4.12 13.11
N GLY A 240 -15.76 -4.48 11.91
CA GLY A 240 -16.56 -5.18 10.90
C GLY A 240 -17.63 -4.31 10.22
N LYS A 241 -17.65 -3.00 10.53
CA LYS A 241 -18.63 -2.06 9.97
C LYS A 241 -18.39 -1.87 8.47
N ILE A 242 -19.45 -2.04 7.69
CA ILE A 242 -19.44 -1.70 6.26
C ILE A 242 -19.54 -0.17 6.14
N ILE A 243 -18.41 0.47 5.86
CA ILE A 243 -18.28 1.92 5.66
C ILE A 243 -19.00 2.33 4.37
N HIS A 244 -18.78 1.58 3.30
CA HIS A 244 -19.37 1.85 2.00
C HIS A 244 -19.71 0.56 1.27
N ARG A 245 -20.80 0.59 0.53
CA ARG A 245 -21.22 -0.49 -0.36
C ARG A 245 -21.74 0.12 -1.65
N ARG A 246 -21.15 -0.26 -2.77
CA ARG A 246 -21.63 0.19 -4.08
C ARG A 246 -21.61 -0.90 -5.12
N ALA A 247 -22.74 -1.07 -5.80
CA ALA A 247 -22.85 -1.96 -6.94
C ALA A 247 -22.55 -1.23 -8.25
N GLN A 248 -21.65 -1.83 -9.04
CA GLN A 248 -21.43 -1.51 -10.45
C GLN A 248 -22.30 -2.41 -11.30
N LYS A 249 -23.27 -1.80 -11.99
CA LYS A 249 -24.18 -2.51 -12.88
C LYS A 249 -23.43 -3.00 -14.11
N PHE A 250 -23.79 -4.17 -14.60
CA PHE A 250 -23.17 -4.82 -15.75
C PHE A 250 -21.69 -5.18 -15.54
N GLY A 251 -21.17 -5.07 -14.32
CA GLY A 251 -19.79 -5.41 -13.99
C GLY A 251 -19.56 -6.93 -13.95
N GLN A 252 -18.48 -7.38 -14.56
CA GLN A 252 -17.99 -8.74 -14.60
C GLN A 252 -16.47 -8.81 -14.36
N GLY A 253 -16.01 -9.96 -13.86
CA GLY A 253 -14.59 -10.22 -13.66
C GLY A 253 -13.79 -10.38 -14.97
N PRO A 254 -12.44 -10.42 -14.90
CA PRO A 254 -11.64 -10.39 -13.67
C PRO A 254 -11.68 -9.01 -12.97
N VAL A 255 -11.84 -9.04 -11.65
CA VAL A 255 -11.89 -7.84 -10.81
C VAL A 255 -10.56 -7.69 -10.10
N HIS A 256 -10.00 -6.48 -10.13
CA HIS A 256 -8.77 -6.15 -9.41
C HIS A 256 -8.95 -4.87 -8.61
N LEU A 257 -8.56 -4.92 -7.34
CA LEU A 257 -8.57 -3.80 -6.41
C LEU A 257 -7.15 -3.33 -6.11
N ALA A 258 -7.02 -2.06 -5.80
CA ALA A 258 -5.84 -1.48 -5.15
C ALA A 258 -6.27 -0.35 -4.21
N ILE A 259 -5.54 -0.19 -3.10
CA ILE A 259 -5.71 0.92 -2.16
C ILE A 259 -4.45 1.77 -2.25
N ALA A 260 -4.61 3.08 -2.41
CA ALA A 260 -3.54 4.06 -2.43
C ALA A 260 -3.94 5.26 -1.55
N GLU A 261 -3.30 5.42 -0.39
CA GLU A 261 -3.71 6.39 0.63
C GLU A 261 -5.22 6.30 0.98
N ASN A 262 -6.00 7.33 0.60
CA ASN A 262 -7.43 7.47 0.83
C ASN A 262 -8.28 7.05 -0.37
N MET A 263 -7.67 6.40 -1.37
CA MET A 263 -8.27 6.09 -2.66
C MET A 263 -8.31 4.59 -2.88
N VAL A 264 -9.46 4.07 -3.28
CA VAL A 264 -9.65 2.69 -3.72
C VAL A 264 -9.91 2.68 -5.22
N VAL A 265 -9.13 1.88 -5.93
CA VAL A 265 -9.22 1.71 -7.39
C VAL A 265 -9.72 0.31 -7.67
N ALA A 266 -10.75 0.20 -8.49
CA ALA A 266 -11.35 -1.06 -8.91
C ALA A 266 -11.37 -1.16 -10.43
N HIS A 267 -10.73 -2.18 -10.98
CA HIS A 267 -10.82 -2.54 -12.40
C HIS A 267 -11.78 -3.70 -12.60
N TYR A 268 -12.64 -3.61 -13.61
CA TYR A 268 -13.54 -4.69 -14.02
C TYR A 268 -13.97 -4.54 -15.49
N PHE A 269 -14.67 -5.53 -16.03
CA PHE A 269 -15.25 -5.49 -17.36
C PHE A 269 -16.73 -5.16 -17.31
N ASN A 270 -17.21 -4.23 -18.13
CA ASN A 270 -18.64 -3.91 -18.22
C ASN A 270 -19.27 -4.59 -19.44
N SER A 271 -20.20 -5.51 -19.20
CA SER A 271 -20.84 -6.32 -20.25
C SER A 271 -21.82 -5.54 -21.13
N LYS A 272 -22.34 -4.39 -20.66
CA LYS A 272 -23.28 -3.56 -21.43
C LYS A 272 -22.55 -2.65 -22.41
N SER A 273 -21.46 -2.03 -21.98
CA SER A 273 -20.62 -1.19 -22.83
C SER A 273 -19.56 -2.00 -23.60
N ASN A 274 -19.32 -3.26 -23.23
CA ASN A 274 -18.28 -4.12 -23.80
C ASN A 274 -16.87 -3.49 -23.68
N THR A 275 -16.61 -2.85 -22.55
CA THR A 275 -15.35 -2.13 -22.27
C THR A 275 -14.85 -2.43 -20.87
N PHE A 276 -13.54 -2.36 -20.66
CA PHE A 276 -12.99 -2.34 -19.31
C PHE A 276 -13.23 -0.99 -18.68
N GLU A 277 -13.46 -1.00 -17.36
CA GLU A 277 -13.70 0.19 -16.56
C GLU A 277 -12.78 0.19 -15.35
N ILE A 278 -12.29 1.38 -15.01
CA ILE A 278 -11.58 1.66 -13.76
C ILE A 278 -12.45 2.61 -12.96
N THR A 279 -12.88 2.20 -11.79
CA THR A 279 -13.61 3.03 -10.84
C THR A 279 -12.69 3.45 -9.70
N THR A 280 -12.60 4.75 -9.48
CA THR A 280 -11.90 5.34 -8.33
C THR A 280 -12.91 5.80 -7.29
N ILE A 281 -12.69 5.42 -6.03
CA ILE A 281 -13.45 5.88 -4.86
C ILE A 281 -12.47 6.57 -3.92
N GLU A 282 -12.68 7.86 -3.64
CA GLU A 282 -11.89 8.63 -2.70
C GLU A 282 -12.69 8.89 -1.41
N LEU A 283 -12.04 8.73 -0.27
CA LEU A 283 -12.63 8.91 1.05
C LEU A 283 -12.12 10.18 1.73
N TYR A 284 -13.03 10.98 2.26
CA TYR A 284 -12.77 12.24 2.95
C TYR A 284 -13.54 12.32 4.26
N GLU A 285 -12.97 12.98 5.25
CA GLU A 285 -13.69 13.26 6.50
C GLU A 285 -14.83 14.25 6.25
N ASP A 286 -15.92 14.06 7.00
CA ASP A 286 -17.02 15.02 7.04
C ASP A 286 -16.80 15.96 8.22
N PRO A 287 -16.52 17.26 8.02
CA PRO A 287 -16.15 18.15 9.11
C PRO A 287 -17.22 18.22 10.22
N VAL A 288 -18.50 18.11 9.84
CA VAL A 288 -19.62 18.16 10.80
C VAL A 288 -19.67 16.87 11.61
N LYS A 289 -19.52 15.71 10.95
CA LYS A 289 -19.54 14.42 11.66
C LYS A 289 -18.29 14.21 12.49
N THR A 290 -17.14 14.68 12.02
CA THR A 290 -15.86 14.63 12.73
C THR A 290 -15.94 15.47 14.01
N ALA A 291 -16.38 16.72 13.94
CA ALA A 291 -16.53 17.55 15.15
C ALA A 291 -17.50 16.94 16.17
N LYS A 292 -18.57 16.29 15.71
CA LYS A 292 -19.50 15.57 16.58
C LYS A 292 -18.88 14.31 17.20
N ALA A 293 -18.07 13.57 16.45
CA ALA A 293 -17.37 12.40 16.94
C ALA A 293 -16.27 12.77 17.94
N GLU A 294 -15.49 13.81 17.67
CA GLU A 294 -14.45 14.34 18.56
C GLU A 294 -15.05 14.84 19.88
N SER A 295 -16.14 15.62 19.82
CA SER A 295 -16.84 16.08 21.04
C SER A 295 -17.46 14.93 21.84
N ALA A 296 -17.99 13.90 21.19
CA ALA A 296 -18.47 12.70 21.86
C ALA A 296 -17.33 11.88 22.49
N ALA A 297 -16.18 11.79 21.82
CA ALA A 297 -14.97 11.14 22.36
C ALA A 297 -14.47 11.86 23.61
N LEU A 298 -14.36 13.19 23.55
CA LEU A 298 -13.95 14.02 24.69
C LEU A 298 -14.94 13.91 25.87
N ALA A 299 -16.25 13.80 25.58
CA ALA A 299 -17.26 13.56 26.61
C ALA A 299 -17.14 12.14 27.23
N ALA A 300 -16.82 11.12 26.43
CA ALA A 300 -16.61 9.76 26.91
C ALA A 300 -15.32 9.64 27.74
N GLU A 301 -14.23 10.28 27.32
CA GLU A 301 -12.95 10.30 28.04
C GLU A 301 -13.03 11.08 29.35
N SER A 302 -13.75 12.21 29.37
CA SER A 302 -14.00 12.97 30.62
C SER A 302 -14.85 12.20 31.61
N SER A 303 -15.69 11.25 31.15
CA SER A 303 -16.47 10.36 32.01
C SER A 303 -15.65 9.17 32.55
N ALA A 304 -14.54 8.82 31.91
CA ALA A 304 -13.65 7.74 32.30
C ALA A 304 -12.46 8.19 33.18
N ARG A 305 -12.31 9.51 33.40
CA ARG A 305 -11.15 10.11 34.08
C ARG A 305 -11.28 10.07 35.61
N ASN A 306 -11.06 8.87 36.17
CA ASN A 306 -10.52 8.68 37.52
C ASN A 306 -9.12 8.02 37.40
N GLN A 307 -8.22 8.57 36.59
CA GLN A 307 -6.80 8.23 36.68
C GLN A 307 -5.95 9.33 36.05
N GLU A 308 -5.02 9.82 36.86
CA GLU A 308 -4.08 10.91 36.57
C GLU A 308 -3.15 10.55 35.41
N MET A 309 -3.27 11.26 34.29
CA MET A 309 -2.17 11.54 33.38
C MET A 309 -2.57 12.76 32.55
N ASP A 310 -1.86 13.87 32.71
CA ASP A 310 -2.10 15.07 31.91
C ASP A 310 -1.92 14.73 30.42
N PRO A 311 -2.91 15.04 29.55
CA PRO A 311 -2.76 14.81 28.13
C PRO A 311 -1.67 15.75 27.59
N ASP A 312 -0.64 15.20 26.96
CA ASP A 312 0.38 15.98 26.25
C ASP A 312 -0.31 16.86 25.19
N PRO A 313 -0.23 18.20 25.28
CA PRO A 313 -0.89 19.10 24.34
C PRO A 313 -0.34 19.01 22.91
N ASN A 314 0.75 18.26 22.69
CA ASN A 314 1.36 18.03 21.38
C ASN A 314 1.14 16.61 20.83
N ALA A 315 0.31 15.78 21.46
CA ALA A 315 -0.03 14.47 20.91
C ALA A 315 -0.98 14.65 19.71
N ASP A 316 -0.53 14.26 18.52
CA ASP A 316 -1.38 14.20 17.33
C ASP A 316 -2.61 13.31 17.61
N PRO A 317 -3.83 13.71 17.19
CA PRO A 317 -5.03 12.95 17.46
C PRO A 317 -4.90 11.55 16.84
N VAL A 318 -4.87 10.52 17.69
CA VAL A 318 -4.71 9.12 17.27
C VAL A 318 -6.02 8.63 16.64
N PHE A 319 -5.97 8.20 15.38
CA PHE A 319 -7.13 7.60 14.72
C PHE A 319 -7.56 6.31 15.43
N SER A 320 -8.84 6.19 15.76
CA SER A 320 -9.43 4.98 16.33
C SER A 320 -10.69 4.58 15.56
N SER A 321 -10.68 3.39 14.97
CA SER A 321 -11.83 2.85 14.23
C SER A 321 -13.12 2.74 15.06
N LEU A 322 -13.01 2.62 16.38
CA LEU A 322 -14.17 2.49 17.28
C LEU A 322 -15.01 3.77 17.33
N ILE A 323 -14.39 4.93 17.12
CA ILE A 323 -15.01 6.25 17.25
C ILE A 323 -15.05 6.98 15.89
N ALA A 324 -14.35 6.44 14.88
CA ALA A 324 -14.23 7.05 13.58
C ALA A 324 -15.60 7.35 12.94
N PRO A 325 -15.84 8.60 12.48
CA PRO A 325 -17.08 8.96 11.80
C PRO A 325 -17.15 8.27 10.42
N VAL A 326 -18.37 8.19 9.88
CA VAL A 326 -18.56 7.70 8.50
C VAL A 326 -18.05 8.76 7.51
N PRO A 327 -17.13 8.41 6.60
CA PRO A 327 -16.55 9.35 5.63
C PRO A 327 -17.56 9.81 4.58
N THR A 328 -17.25 10.94 3.95
CA THR A 328 -17.81 11.33 2.66
C THR A 328 -17.01 10.68 1.54
N LEU A 329 -17.71 10.23 0.50
CA LEU A 329 -17.07 9.55 -0.63
C LEU A 329 -17.35 10.29 -1.93
N ILE A 330 -16.32 10.37 -2.76
CA ILE A 330 -16.42 10.85 -4.14
C ILE A 330 -15.98 9.71 -5.03
N GLN A 331 -16.75 9.44 -6.08
CA GLN A 331 -16.41 8.37 -7.01
C GLN A 331 -16.49 8.86 -8.45
N ARG A 332 -15.57 8.33 -9.26
CA ARG A 332 -15.59 8.47 -10.71
C ARG A 332 -15.23 7.15 -11.37
N THR A 333 -15.79 6.90 -12.54
CA THR A 333 -15.51 5.71 -13.34
C THR A 333 -14.96 6.15 -14.68
N TYR A 334 -13.93 5.45 -15.17
CA TYR A 334 -13.24 5.72 -16.43
C TYR A 334 -13.26 4.47 -17.29
N LEU A 335 -13.32 4.66 -18.61
CA LEU A 335 -13.15 3.63 -19.62
C LEU A 335 -11.66 3.34 -19.80
N PHE A 336 -11.32 2.06 -19.80
CA PHE A 336 -9.98 1.55 -20.02
C PHE A 336 -10.00 0.58 -21.21
N THR A 337 -8.96 0.63 -22.05
CA THR A 337 -8.96 -0.08 -23.34
C THR A 337 -8.33 -1.47 -23.27
N LYS A 338 -7.64 -1.78 -22.17
CA LYS A 338 -6.87 -3.02 -22.01
C LYS A 338 -7.33 -3.78 -20.77
N SER A 339 -7.27 -5.11 -20.79
CA SER A 339 -7.50 -5.89 -19.58
C SER A 339 -6.28 -5.82 -18.66
N ILE A 340 -6.53 -5.64 -17.36
CA ILE A 340 -5.50 -5.65 -16.30
C ILE A 340 -5.45 -7.06 -15.69
N THR A 341 -4.23 -7.57 -15.47
CA THR A 341 -3.97 -8.85 -14.80
C THR A 341 -3.66 -8.66 -13.31
N THR A 342 -3.07 -7.52 -12.93
CA THR A 342 -2.69 -7.23 -11.55
C THR A 342 -2.55 -5.72 -11.33
N LEU A 343 -2.83 -5.28 -10.11
CA LEU A 343 -2.69 -3.89 -9.66
C LEU A 343 -1.76 -3.82 -8.45
N ALA A 344 -0.91 -2.80 -8.44
CA ALA A 344 -0.05 -2.46 -7.31
C ALA A 344 0.11 -0.94 -7.20
N VAL A 345 0.65 -0.45 -6.09
CA VAL A 345 0.88 0.97 -5.86
C VAL A 345 2.37 1.20 -5.60
N ALA A 346 2.95 2.23 -6.21
CA ALA A 346 4.34 2.60 -5.97
C ALA A 346 4.51 3.14 -4.54
N LYS A 347 5.49 2.59 -3.82
CA LYS A 347 5.86 2.99 -2.46
C LYS A 347 7.12 3.86 -2.46
N THR A 348 7.11 4.90 -1.65
CA THR A 348 8.26 5.78 -1.40
C THR A 348 8.45 5.97 0.09
N ARG A 349 9.60 6.50 0.48
CA ARG A 349 10.08 6.48 1.86
C ARG A 349 9.24 7.36 2.80
N GLN A 350 8.77 8.50 2.32
CA GLN A 350 8.00 9.47 3.09
C GLN A 350 6.58 9.64 2.54
N GLY A 351 6.27 9.07 1.36
CA GLY A 351 4.95 9.23 0.73
C GLY A 351 4.66 10.66 0.28
N ILE A 352 5.69 11.43 -0.07
CA ILE A 352 5.59 12.81 -0.57
C ILE A 352 5.30 12.81 -2.07
N THR A 353 5.95 11.91 -2.83
CA THR A 353 5.71 11.84 -4.29
C THR A 353 4.27 11.46 -4.61
N SER A 354 3.79 11.87 -5.79
CA SER A 354 2.44 11.50 -6.23
C SER A 354 2.27 9.98 -6.32
N LYS A 355 1.13 9.47 -5.86
CA LYS A 355 0.84 8.04 -5.91
C LYS A 355 0.70 7.58 -7.37
N LEU A 356 1.33 6.45 -7.69
CA LEU A 356 1.31 5.82 -9.00
C LEU A 356 0.73 4.41 -8.87
N VAL A 357 -0.38 4.15 -9.57
CA VAL A 357 -0.98 2.82 -9.64
C VAL A 357 -0.33 2.07 -10.80
N LEU A 358 0.41 1.02 -10.51
CA LEU A 358 1.05 0.15 -11.47
C LEU A 358 0.07 -0.94 -11.90
N THR A 359 -0.01 -1.17 -13.19
CA THR A 359 -0.94 -2.11 -13.81
C THR A 359 -0.16 -3.10 -14.68
N GLY A 360 -0.34 -4.38 -14.43
CA GLY A 360 0.07 -5.44 -15.36
C GLY A 360 -0.99 -5.57 -16.43
N LEU A 361 -0.64 -5.35 -17.69
CA LEU A 361 -1.58 -5.42 -18.81
C LEU A 361 -1.54 -6.80 -19.45
N SER A 362 -2.71 -7.26 -19.91
CA SER A 362 -2.85 -8.42 -20.80
C SER A 362 -2.00 -8.33 -22.07
N SER A 363 -1.65 -7.11 -22.51
CA SER A 363 -0.72 -6.86 -23.62
C SER A 363 0.76 -7.07 -23.28
N HIS A 364 1.08 -7.76 -22.18
CA HIS A 364 2.45 -8.04 -21.72
C HIS A 364 3.28 -6.78 -21.48
N GLN A 365 2.64 -5.72 -20.99
CA GLN A 365 3.28 -4.46 -20.65
C GLN A 365 2.90 -4.05 -19.23
N ILE A 366 3.79 -3.33 -18.57
CA ILE A 366 3.52 -2.69 -17.30
C ILE A 366 3.26 -1.23 -17.57
N ALA A 367 2.13 -0.72 -17.11
CA ALA A 367 1.75 0.69 -17.25
C ALA A 367 1.51 1.32 -15.88
N GLY A 368 2.03 2.52 -15.68
CA GLY A 368 1.74 3.34 -14.51
C GLY A 368 0.62 4.34 -14.82
N ILE A 369 -0.37 4.43 -13.93
CA ILE A 369 -1.44 5.41 -13.98
C ILE A 369 -1.26 6.35 -12.79
N GLY A 370 -0.96 7.62 -13.08
CA GLY A 370 -0.77 8.64 -12.04
C GLY A 370 -2.09 8.98 -11.32
N ARG A 371 -1.99 9.36 -10.05
CA ARG A 371 -3.14 9.81 -9.24
C ARG A 371 -3.96 10.91 -9.93
N ASN A 372 -3.31 11.85 -10.61
CA ASN A 372 -3.96 12.94 -11.34
C ASN A 372 -4.95 12.44 -12.42
N LEU A 373 -4.69 11.31 -13.05
CA LEU A 373 -5.60 10.70 -14.03
C LEU A 373 -6.73 9.92 -13.34
N LEU A 374 -6.50 9.37 -12.16
CA LEU A 374 -7.50 8.61 -11.40
C LEU A 374 -8.32 9.48 -10.44
N ASP A 375 -8.05 10.78 -10.34
CA ASP A 375 -8.71 11.68 -9.37
C ASP A 375 -10.22 11.80 -9.62
N ALA A 376 -11.02 11.44 -8.62
CA ALA A 376 -12.48 11.40 -8.75
C ALA A 376 -13.12 12.80 -8.89
N ARG A 377 -12.39 13.84 -8.51
CA ARG A 377 -12.83 15.25 -8.45
C ARG A 377 -12.68 15.98 -9.79
N ARG A 378 -12.12 15.33 -10.81
CA ARG A 378 -11.95 15.90 -12.14
C ARG A 378 -13.29 16.47 -12.68
N PRO A 379 -13.33 17.76 -13.07
CA PRO A 379 -14.57 18.41 -13.52
C PRO A 379 -15.06 17.80 -14.83
N TYR A 380 -16.38 17.64 -14.97
CA TYR A 380 -17.03 17.06 -16.16
C TYR A 380 -17.69 18.15 -17.01
N GLY A 381 -17.62 18.01 -18.33
CA GLY A 381 -18.28 18.90 -19.28
C GLY A 381 -17.44 20.11 -19.71
N GLU A 382 -18.11 21.19 -20.10
CA GLU A 382 -17.47 22.42 -20.62
C GLU A 382 -16.89 23.34 -19.53
N ALA A 383 -17.01 22.98 -18.25
CA ALA A 383 -16.41 23.76 -17.17
C ALA A 383 -14.88 23.57 -17.21
N PRO A 384 -14.10 24.60 -17.58
CA PRO A 384 -12.66 24.53 -17.42
C PRO A 384 -12.32 24.39 -15.93
N PRO A 385 -11.20 23.74 -15.59
CA PRO A 385 -10.81 23.62 -14.20
C PRO A 385 -10.61 25.01 -13.60
N THR A 386 -11.14 25.22 -12.41
CA THR A 386 -10.96 26.48 -11.67
C THR A 386 -9.45 26.73 -11.44
N LYS A 387 -9.02 27.98 -11.25
CA LYS A 387 -7.62 28.31 -10.95
C LYS A 387 -7.05 27.49 -9.79
N ASP A 388 -7.86 27.23 -8.78
CA ASP A 388 -7.43 26.43 -7.62
C ASP A 388 -7.35 24.92 -7.98
N GLN A 389 -8.26 24.41 -8.83
CA GLN A 389 -8.16 23.03 -9.35
C GLN A 389 -6.88 22.84 -10.18
N MET A 390 -6.53 23.85 -10.98
CA MET A 390 -5.29 23.85 -11.76
C MET A 390 -4.06 23.89 -10.84
N ALA A 391 -4.11 24.67 -9.75
CA ALA A 391 -3.04 24.69 -8.74
C ALA A 391 -2.85 23.32 -8.06
N ASP A 392 -3.93 22.59 -7.83
CA ASP A 392 -3.92 21.21 -7.31
C ASP A 392 -3.54 20.16 -8.38
N GLY A 393 -3.27 20.56 -9.62
CA GLY A 393 -2.90 19.66 -10.72
C GLY A 393 -4.05 18.81 -11.26
N ILE A 394 -5.30 19.20 -11.00
CA ILE A 394 -6.50 18.49 -11.46
C ILE A 394 -6.71 18.77 -12.95
N VAL A 395 -6.76 17.69 -13.74
CA VAL A 395 -7.01 17.76 -15.18
C VAL A 395 -8.50 17.54 -15.50
N PRO A 396 -9.06 18.14 -16.56
CA PRO A 396 -10.45 17.94 -16.94
C PRO A 396 -10.79 16.46 -17.10
N TYR A 397 -11.99 16.05 -16.71
CA TYR A 397 -12.40 14.66 -16.83
C TYR A 397 -12.52 14.27 -18.30
N HIS A 398 -11.79 13.22 -18.66
CA HIS A 398 -11.99 12.49 -19.91
C HIS A 398 -12.39 11.06 -19.56
N PRO A 399 -13.49 10.54 -20.13
CA PRO A 399 -13.97 9.20 -19.80
C PRO A 399 -12.97 8.13 -20.21
N VAL A 400 -12.26 8.28 -21.34
CA VAL A 400 -11.26 7.32 -21.78
C VAL A 400 -9.89 7.67 -21.18
N LEU A 401 -9.32 6.75 -20.41
CA LEU A 401 -7.94 6.86 -19.92
C LEU A 401 -6.96 6.57 -21.07
N LYS A 402 -6.44 7.64 -21.68
CA LYS A 402 -5.37 7.54 -22.66
C LYS A 402 -4.04 7.45 -21.93
N LEU A 403 -3.42 6.28 -21.97
CA LEU A 403 -2.07 6.11 -21.47
C LEU A 403 -1.07 6.21 -22.61
N GLU A 404 -0.02 6.98 -22.41
CA GLU A 404 1.10 7.09 -23.35
C GLU A 404 2.01 5.88 -23.21
N THR A 405 2.10 5.06 -24.25
CA THR A 405 2.92 3.83 -24.26
C THR A 405 4.40 4.11 -24.06
N GLN A 406 4.89 5.30 -24.43
CA GLN A 406 6.27 5.73 -24.20
C GLN A 406 6.60 5.91 -22.72
N LYS A 407 5.60 6.18 -21.87
CA LYS A 407 5.75 6.32 -20.42
C LYS A 407 5.63 4.99 -19.67
N PHE A 408 5.44 3.87 -20.37
CA PHE A 408 5.35 2.57 -19.73
C PHE A 408 6.72 2.18 -19.17
N PRO A 409 6.82 1.74 -17.91
CA PRO A 409 8.09 1.25 -17.37
C PRO A 409 8.72 0.13 -18.20
N SER A 410 7.91 -0.66 -18.90
CA SER A 410 8.35 -1.73 -19.81
C SER A 410 8.22 -1.35 -21.30
N TYR A 411 8.40 -0.08 -21.67
CA TYR A 411 8.21 0.40 -23.05
C TYR A 411 9.03 -0.37 -24.10
N ASN A 412 10.22 -0.84 -23.73
CA ASN A 412 11.17 -1.56 -24.59
C ASN A 412 11.14 -3.09 -24.41
N THR A 413 10.33 -3.60 -23.47
CA THR A 413 10.40 -4.99 -23.02
C THR A 413 9.00 -5.54 -22.79
N THR A 414 8.73 -6.70 -23.38
CA THR A 414 7.49 -7.43 -23.11
C THR A 414 7.69 -8.32 -21.89
N VAL A 415 6.80 -8.22 -20.91
CA VAL A 415 6.82 -9.04 -19.69
C VAL A 415 5.62 -9.97 -19.75
N ALA A 416 5.85 -11.24 -20.08
CA ALA A 416 4.77 -12.19 -20.29
C ALA A 416 4.07 -12.55 -18.98
N ARG A 417 2.73 -12.57 -19.01
CA ARG A 417 1.83 -13.02 -17.93
C ARG A 417 2.27 -12.55 -16.53
N VAL A 418 2.30 -11.23 -16.33
CA VAL A 418 2.56 -10.63 -15.01
C VAL A 418 1.45 -11.06 -14.04
N ALA A 419 1.82 -11.78 -12.99
CA ALA A 419 0.90 -12.24 -11.95
C ALA A 419 0.85 -11.25 -10.79
N HIS A 420 2.01 -10.75 -10.37
CA HIS A 420 2.14 -9.84 -9.24
C HIS A 420 3.18 -8.75 -9.53
N ILE A 421 2.96 -7.59 -8.91
CA ILE A 421 3.89 -6.47 -8.92
C ILE A 421 4.14 -6.09 -7.47
N THR A 422 5.40 -6.15 -7.07
CA THR A 422 5.86 -5.75 -5.74
C THR A 422 6.64 -4.45 -5.89
N THR A 423 6.43 -3.53 -4.96
CA THR A 423 7.11 -2.24 -4.95
C THR A 423 7.85 -2.05 -3.64
N ALA A 424 8.97 -1.33 -3.69
CA ALA A 424 9.75 -1.01 -2.51
C ALA A 424 10.26 0.44 -2.58
N PRO A 425 10.26 1.16 -1.45
CA PRO A 425 10.83 2.50 -1.39
C PRO A 425 12.35 2.46 -1.59
N THR A 426 12.92 3.56 -2.07
CA THR A 426 14.37 3.78 -2.09
C THR A 426 14.78 4.85 -1.08
N PHE A 427 16.08 5.12 -0.96
CA PHE A 427 16.55 6.23 -0.13
C PHE A 427 16.11 7.60 -0.67
N LEU A 428 16.02 7.71 -2.00
CA LEU A 428 15.49 8.86 -2.71
C LEU A 428 13.96 8.81 -2.70
N GLU A 429 13.33 9.93 -2.35
CA GLU A 429 11.88 10.01 -2.24
C GLU A 429 11.21 10.03 -3.62
N SER A 430 11.91 10.49 -4.65
CA SER A 430 11.37 10.54 -6.00
C SER A 430 11.32 9.19 -6.71
N THR A 431 12.04 8.17 -6.21
CA THR A 431 12.18 6.87 -6.87
C THR A 431 11.58 5.72 -6.07
N SER A 432 10.87 4.83 -6.78
CA SER A 432 10.36 3.56 -6.26
C SER A 432 10.91 2.40 -7.07
N LEU A 433 11.26 1.30 -6.41
CA LEU A 433 11.64 0.06 -7.07
C LEU A 433 10.38 -0.72 -7.44
N VAL A 434 10.35 -1.25 -8.64
CA VAL A 434 9.26 -2.07 -9.16
C VAL A 434 9.82 -3.41 -9.59
N PHE A 435 9.31 -4.47 -8.96
CA PHE A 435 9.61 -5.84 -9.33
C PHE A 435 8.32 -6.54 -9.74
N ALA A 436 8.21 -6.88 -11.00
CA ALA A 436 7.09 -7.61 -11.56
C ALA A 436 7.50 -9.06 -11.81
N HIS A 437 6.69 -9.99 -11.33
CA HIS A 437 6.93 -11.42 -11.50
C HIS A 437 5.68 -12.17 -11.94
N GLY A 438 5.90 -13.23 -12.70
CA GLY A 438 4.85 -14.07 -13.25
C GLY A 438 5.47 -15.24 -14.02
N LEU A 439 5.29 -15.26 -15.34
CA LEU A 439 6.12 -16.13 -16.18
C LEU A 439 7.55 -15.59 -16.30
N ASP A 440 7.67 -14.29 -16.55
CA ASP A 440 8.95 -13.58 -16.62
C ASP A 440 9.20 -12.77 -15.33
N LEU A 441 10.47 -12.44 -15.09
CA LEU A 441 10.89 -11.51 -14.06
C LEU A 441 11.32 -10.18 -14.69
N PHE A 442 10.80 -9.08 -14.17
CA PHE A 442 11.13 -7.74 -14.64
C PHE A 442 11.37 -6.80 -13.46
N TYR A 443 12.48 -6.07 -13.53
CA TYR A 443 12.87 -5.11 -12.51
C TYR A 443 13.15 -3.75 -13.15
N THR A 444 12.58 -2.70 -12.56
CA THR A 444 12.85 -1.33 -12.98
C THR A 444 12.67 -0.35 -11.83
N ARG A 445 13.06 0.90 -12.05
CA ARG A 445 12.77 2.02 -11.14
C ARG A 445 11.74 2.92 -11.80
N VAL A 446 10.82 3.45 -11.01
CA VAL A 446 9.81 4.41 -11.47
C VAL A 446 9.91 5.69 -10.67
N THR A 447 9.68 6.82 -11.35
CA THR A 447 9.68 8.16 -10.76
C THR A 447 8.31 8.81 -10.96
N PRO A 448 7.34 8.61 -10.04
CA PRO A 448 5.96 9.07 -10.22
C PRO A 448 5.79 10.55 -10.54
N SER A 449 6.58 11.42 -9.88
CA SER A 449 6.59 12.88 -10.10
C SER A 449 7.85 13.38 -10.81
N GLY A 450 8.62 12.48 -11.44
CA GLY A 450 9.98 12.79 -11.91
C GLY A 450 11.00 12.85 -10.78
N ALA A 451 12.29 12.85 -11.13
CA ALA A 451 13.40 12.78 -10.17
C ALA A 451 13.75 14.15 -9.56
N PHE A 452 12.92 14.65 -8.65
CA PHE A 452 13.09 16.00 -8.05
C PHE A 452 14.22 16.10 -7.01
N ASP A 453 14.72 14.98 -6.51
CA ASP A 453 15.84 14.89 -5.56
C ASP A 453 17.16 14.49 -6.23
N LEU A 454 17.16 14.34 -7.56
CA LEU A 454 18.34 14.07 -8.37
C LEU A 454 18.59 15.25 -9.32
N LEU A 455 19.84 15.66 -9.46
CA LEU A 455 20.21 16.57 -10.54
C LEU A 455 20.03 15.85 -11.89
N SER A 456 19.42 16.52 -12.87
CA SER A 456 19.24 15.95 -14.20
C SER A 456 20.57 15.49 -14.80
N GLU A 457 20.56 14.37 -15.51
CA GLU A 457 21.75 13.85 -16.20
C GLU A 457 22.24 14.84 -17.28
N ASP A 458 21.29 15.54 -17.91
CA ASP A 458 21.55 16.55 -18.95
C ASP A 458 21.99 17.92 -18.40
N PHE A 459 22.22 18.04 -17.09
CA PHE A 459 22.63 19.31 -16.50
C PHE A 459 24.01 19.76 -17.04
N ASN A 460 24.06 20.96 -17.61
CA ASN A 460 25.27 21.50 -18.24
C ASN A 460 26.29 22.00 -17.19
N ARG A 461 26.95 21.05 -16.55
CA ARG A 461 28.05 21.26 -15.59
C ARG A 461 29.18 22.14 -16.14
N PRO A 462 29.67 21.97 -17.39
CA PRO A 462 30.77 22.82 -17.88
C PRO A 462 30.34 24.28 -18.05
N PHE A 463 29.10 24.56 -18.48
CA PHE A 463 28.59 25.93 -18.54
C PHE A 463 28.49 26.59 -17.15
N LEU A 464 28.01 25.84 -16.14
CA LEU A 464 28.00 26.33 -14.75
C LEU A 464 29.42 26.66 -14.28
N ALA A 465 30.38 25.76 -14.51
CA ALA A 465 31.77 25.99 -14.12
C ALA A 465 32.38 27.21 -14.83
N ALA A 466 32.11 27.39 -16.12
CA ALA A 466 32.60 28.52 -16.92
C ALA A 466 32.03 29.86 -16.43
N THR A 467 30.72 29.92 -16.14
CA THR A 467 30.07 31.14 -15.65
C THR A 467 30.56 31.52 -14.26
N VAL A 468 30.67 30.57 -13.33
CA VAL A 468 31.24 30.81 -11.99
C VAL A 468 32.68 31.32 -12.10
N SER A 469 33.50 30.69 -12.94
CA SER A 469 34.89 31.12 -13.16
C SER A 469 34.96 32.52 -13.76
N GLY A 470 34.12 32.82 -14.75
CA GLY A 470 34.03 34.15 -15.38
C GLY A 470 33.65 35.25 -14.38
N VAL A 471 32.69 34.98 -13.50
CA VAL A 471 32.29 35.91 -12.43
C VAL A 471 33.44 36.15 -11.45
N ILE A 472 34.19 35.12 -11.05
CA ILE A 472 35.35 35.26 -10.16
C ILE A 472 36.44 36.14 -10.80
N VAL A 473 36.75 35.91 -12.08
CA VAL A 473 37.73 36.73 -12.82
C VAL A 473 37.27 38.18 -12.91
N LEU A 474 36.00 38.40 -13.28
CA LEU A 474 35.42 39.74 -13.39
C LEU A 474 35.43 40.49 -12.04
N LEU A 475 35.13 39.80 -10.94
CA LEU A 475 35.25 40.33 -9.57
C LEU A 475 36.68 40.76 -9.24
N GLY A 476 37.68 39.96 -9.62
CA GLY A 476 39.09 40.29 -9.43
C GLY A 476 39.50 41.56 -10.18
N LEU A 477 39.13 41.65 -11.46
CA LEU A 477 39.43 42.80 -12.32
C LEU A 477 38.73 44.07 -11.84
N THR A 478 37.43 44.00 -11.57
CA THR A 478 36.64 45.15 -11.10
C THR A 478 37.09 45.67 -9.74
N ARG A 479 37.46 44.78 -8.79
CA ARG A 479 38.06 45.19 -7.51
C ARG A 479 39.39 45.92 -7.71
N ARG A 480 40.25 45.44 -8.61
CA ARG A 480 41.52 46.10 -8.93
C ARG A 480 41.28 47.50 -9.50
N TRP A 481 40.40 47.62 -10.49
CA TRP A 481 40.06 48.91 -11.11
C TRP A 481 39.41 49.87 -10.12
N SER A 482 38.51 49.38 -9.26
CA SER A 482 37.88 50.19 -8.21
C SER A 482 38.90 50.73 -7.20
N ARG A 483 39.84 49.90 -6.73
CA ARG A 483 40.92 50.34 -5.82
C ARG A 483 41.80 51.41 -6.46
N GLN A 484 42.19 51.22 -7.72
CA GLN A 484 42.97 52.22 -8.46
C GLN A 484 42.21 53.54 -8.58
N LYS A 485 40.94 53.51 -8.99
CA LYS A 485 40.10 54.71 -9.12
C LYS A 485 39.87 55.42 -7.78
N ARG A 486 39.69 54.67 -6.69
CA ARG A 486 39.56 55.24 -5.34
C ARG A 486 40.85 55.91 -4.90
N LEU A 487 42.00 55.28 -5.16
CA LEU A 487 43.30 55.86 -4.81
C LEU A 487 43.53 57.17 -5.59
N SER A 488 43.23 57.19 -6.90
CA SER A 488 43.37 58.42 -7.70
C SER A 488 42.45 59.55 -7.24
N MET A 489 41.24 59.25 -6.77
CA MET A 489 40.33 60.26 -6.21
C MET A 489 40.75 60.77 -4.83
N LEU A 490 41.54 60.01 -4.07
CA LEU A 490 42.06 60.44 -2.77
C LEU A 490 43.36 61.25 -2.90
N TRP A 491 44.05 61.13 -4.05
CA TRP A 491 45.34 61.78 -4.32
C TRP A 491 45.20 63.04 -5.18
N MET A 492 44.03 63.27 -5.77
CA MET A 492 43.55 64.59 -6.19
C MET A 492 42.87 65.27 -5.01
#